data_AF-A0A0F9HX01-F1
#
_entry.id   AF-A0A0F9HX01-F1
#
_cell.length_a   1.000
_cell.length_b   1.000
_cell.length_c   1.000
_cell.angle_alpha   90.00
_cell.angle_beta   90.00
_cell.angle_gamma   90.00
#
_symmetry.space_group_name_H-M   'P 1'
#
loop_
_entity.id
_entity.type
_entity.pdbx_description
1 polymer ?
#
loop_
_entity_poly.entity_id
_entity_poly.type
_entity_poly.pdbx_seq_one_letter_code
_entity_poly.pdbx_strand_id
1 'polypeptide(L)' 'MTKWYLISAEDAELIQTGLGSVKAASHRRSFVGGVIDDILHTLGSGLHTTEAVPEDFRNE' A
#
# COMPACT_ATOMS: atom_id res chain seq x y z
N MET A 1 15.05 -7.75 -11.06
CA MET A 1 14.08 -6.86 -11.74
C MET A 1 13.13 -6.34 -10.70
N THR A 2 13.13 -5.04 -10.43
CA THR A 2 12.14 -4.42 -9.54
C THR A 2 10.84 -4.24 -10.32
N LYS A 3 9.73 -4.82 -9.83
CA LYS A 3 8.40 -4.60 -10.40
C LYS A 3 7.86 -3.30 -9.83
N TRP A 4 7.53 -2.36 -10.70
CA TRP A 4 6.94 -1.07 -10.33
C TRP A 4 5.44 -1.15 -10.50
N TYR A 5 4.69 -0.75 -9.49
CA TYR A 5 3.23 -0.61 -9.58
C TYR A 5 2.89 0.88 -9.52
N LEU A 6 1.94 1.29 -10.36
CA LEU A 6 1.40 2.65 -10.42
C LEU A 6 0.10 2.68 -9.63
N ILE A 7 0.03 3.54 -8.63
CA ILE A 7 -1.16 3.75 -7.78
C ILE A 7 -1.37 5.25 -7.60
N SER A 8 -2.62 5.69 -7.44
CA SER A 8 -2.87 7.08 -7.06
C SER A 8 -2.37 7.36 -5.63
N ALA A 9 -2.03 8.61 -5.34
CA ALA A 9 -1.68 9.01 -3.97
C ALA A 9 -2.85 8.78 -3.00
N GLU A 10 -4.08 9.07 -3.44
CA GLU A 10 -5.30 8.90 -2.64
C GLU A 10 -5.53 7.42 -2.25
N ASP A 11 -5.41 6.50 -3.22
CA ASP A 11 -5.56 5.07 -2.95
C ASP A 11 -4.44 4.55 -2.03
N ALA A 12 -3.20 5.04 -2.21
CA ALA A 12 -2.09 4.69 -1.34
C ALA A 12 -2.35 5.12 0.12
N GLU A 13 -2.88 6.33 0.34
CA GLU A 13 -3.26 6.82 1.67
C GLU A 13 -4.42 6.03 2.29
N LEU A 14 -5.43 5.68 1.50
CA LEU A 14 -6.55 4.85 1.95
C LEU A 14 -6.07 3.46 2.40
N ILE A 15 -5.20 2.83 1.62
CA ILE A 15 -4.62 1.52 1.95
C ILE A 15 -3.79 1.61 3.23
N GLN A 16 -2.91 2.63 3.34
CA GLN A 16 -2.08 2.82 4.53
C GLN A 16 -2.93 3.01 5.80
N THR A 17 -4.02 3.79 5.70
CA THR A 17 -4.94 4.05 6.81
C THR A 17 -5.68 2.78 7.25
N GLY A 18 -6.19 2.01 6.29
CA GLY A 18 -6.87 0.74 6.56
C GLY A 18 -5.93 -0.27 7.23
N LEU A 19 -4.73 -0.44 6.69
CA LEU A 19 -3.72 -1.35 7.24
C LEU A 19 -3.24 -0.94 8.63
N GLY A 20 -3.08 0.36 8.89
CA GLY A 20 -2.76 0.88 10.21
C GLY A 20 -3.82 0.51 11.26
N SER A 21 -5.10 0.58 10.89
CA SER A 21 -6.22 0.19 11.75
C SER A 21 -6.21 -1.32 12.05
N VAL A 22 -5.95 -2.16 11.04
CA VAL A 22 -5.81 -3.62 11.22
C VAL A 22 -4.59 -3.96 12.09
N LYS A 23 -3.48 -3.24 11.93
CA LYS A 23 -2.28 -3.40 12.75
C LYS A 23 -2.54 -3.05 14.22
N ALA A 24 -3.28 -1.99 14.48
CA ALA A 24 -3.65 -1.59 15.84
C ALA A 24 -4.57 -2.62 16.52
N ALA A 25 -5.47 -3.25 15.76
CA ALA A 25 -6.36 -4.30 16.24
C ALA A 25 -5.67 -5.66 16.42
N SER A 26 -4.49 -5.86 15.84
CA SER A 26 -3.73 -7.12 15.95
C SER A 26 -2.72 -7.06 17.10
N HIS A 27 -2.54 -8.19 17.81
CA HIS A 27 -1.59 -8.26 18.91
C HIS A 27 -0.16 -7.94 18.44
N ARG A 28 0.56 -7.10 19.22
CA ARG A 28 1.99 -6.81 18.96
C ARG A 28 2.77 -8.13 18.95
N ARG A 29 3.49 -8.40 17.84
CA ARG A 29 4.19 -9.67 17.48
C ARG A 29 3.37 -10.74 16.77
N SER A 30 2.14 -10.45 16.33
CA SER A 30 1.46 -11.35 15.40
C SER A 30 2.15 -11.35 14.03
N PHE A 31 2.16 -12.50 13.34
CA PHE A 31 2.59 -12.64 11.95
C PHE A 31 1.91 -11.60 11.04
N VAL A 32 0.63 -11.32 11.29
CA VAL A 32 -0.16 -10.31 10.60
C VAL A 32 0.46 -8.91 10.70
N GLY A 33 0.92 -8.52 11.89
CA GLY A 33 1.56 -7.22 12.07
C GLY A 33 2.85 -7.06 11.26
N GLY A 34 3.63 -8.14 11.11
CA GLY A 34 4.83 -8.17 10.27
C GLY A 34 4.50 -8.03 8.78
N VAL A 35 3.51 -8.79 8.30
CA VAL A 35 3.04 -8.68 6.91
C VAL A 35 2.53 -7.26 6.60
N ILE A 36 1.82 -6.64 7.54
CA ILE A 36 1.35 -5.25 7.37
C ILE A 36 2.54 -4.28 7.27
N ASP A 37 3.59 -4.47 8.08
CA ASP A 37 4.79 -3.63 8.01
C ASP A 37 5.51 -3.76 6.67
N ASP A 38 5.61 -4.97 6.12
CA ASP A 38 6.20 -5.19 4.80
C ASP A 38 5.37 -4.51 3.68
N ILE A 39 4.04 -4.54 3.77
CA ILE A 39 3.16 -3.88 2.81
C ILE A 39 3.29 -2.36 2.91
N LEU A 40 3.27 -1.79 4.12
CA LEU A 40 3.44 -0.35 4.34
C LEU A 40 4.80 0.13 3.85
N HIS A 41 5.86 -0.64 4.11
CA HIS A 41 7.19 -0.35 3.59
C HIS A 41 7.22 -0.38 2.06
N THR A 42 6.58 -1.36 1.43
CA THR A 42 6.48 -1.45 -0.03
C THR A 42 5.73 -0.26 -0.62
N LEU A 43 4.61 0.15 0.01
CA LEU A 43 3.84 1.32 -0.40
C LEU A 43 4.67 2.61 -0.33
N GLY A 44 5.50 2.77 0.72
CA GLY A 44 6.30 3.98 0.91
C GLY A 44 7.64 4.02 0.15
N SER A 45 8.21 2.88 -0.23
CA SER A 45 9.57 2.79 -0.80
C SER A 45 9.65 2.16 -2.19
N GLY A 46 8.65 1.39 -2.60
CA GLY A 46 8.66 0.59 -3.83
C GLY A 46 7.60 0.98 -4.86
N LEU A 47 6.69 1.91 -4.52
CA LEU A 47 5.63 2.37 -5.42
C LEU A 47 5.93 3.73 -6.02
N HIS A 48 5.48 3.92 -7.26
CA HIS A 48 5.39 5.24 -7.86
C HIS A 48 3.97 5.75 -7.69
N THR A 49 3.82 6.84 -6.94
CA THR A 49 2.56 7.55 -6.78
C THR A 49 2.36 8.51 -7.95
N THR A 50 1.15 8.55 -8.47
CA THR A 50 0.69 9.53 -9.46
C THR A 50 -0.48 10.31 -8.90
N GLU A 51 -0.72 11.54 -9.37
CA GLU A 51 -1.89 12.32 -8.98
C GLU A 51 -3.20 11.72 -9.52
N ALA A 52 -3.13 10.98 -10.63
CA ALA A 52 -4.26 10.26 -11.21
C ALA A 52 -3.81 8.90 -11.72
N VAL A 53 -4.62 7.84 -11.48
CA VAL A 53 -4.44 6.54 -12.13
C VAL A 53 -4.41 6.78 -13.64
N PRO A 54 -3.31 6.46 -14.36
CA PRO A 54 -3.21 6.76 -15.79
C PRO A 54 -4.33 6.05 -16.53
N GLU A 55 -4.89 6.71 -17.55
CA GLU A 55 -6.05 6.19 -18.27
C GLU A 55 -5.80 4.79 -18.84
N ASP A 56 -4.57 4.50 -19.27
CA ASP A 56 -4.12 3.19 -19.77
C ASP A 56 -4.24 2.03 -18.75
N PHE A 57 -4.39 2.34 -17.45
CA PHE A 57 -4.58 1.37 -16.36
C PHE A 57 -6.03 1.31 -15.85
N ARG A 58 -6.89 2.24 -16.28
CA ARG A 58 -8.34 2.20 -16.04
C ARG A 58 -8.94 1.27 -17.09
N ASN A 59 -8.91 -0.03 -16.77
CA ASN A 59 -9.33 -1.12 -17.65
C ASN A 59 -10.56 -0.84 -18.53
N GLU A 60 -10.49 -1.31 -19.78
CA GLU A 60 -11.60 -1.93 -20.52
C GLU A 60 -12.20 -3.13 -19.77
#